data_AF-E9JBC2-F1
#
_entry.id   AF-E9JBC2-F1
#
_cell.length_a   1.000
_cell.length_b   1.000
_cell.length_c   1.000
_cell.angle_alpha   90.00
_cell.angle_beta   90.00
_cell.angle_gamma   90.00
#
_symmetry.space_group_name_H-M   'P 1'
#
loop_
_entity.id
_entity.type
_entity.pdbx_description
1 polymer ?
#
loop_
_entity_poly.entity_id
_entity_poly.type
_entity_poly.pdbx_seq_one_letter_code
_entity_poly.pdbx_strand_id
1 'polypeptide(L)'
;MELAFEDPERFRRCLRMNVILFENLLRKVTPLIKKQDTVLRQSIPPCERLSLTLRHLATGESQESLRLSFRIGQSTISGIIKEVCAAIIHVLQEEYLRMPSCEDEWKVVAMDFGHRWNFYNCIGAMDAKH
;
A
#
# COMPACT_ATOMS: atom_id res chain seq x y z
N MET A 1 -15.30 -6.44 -6.39
CA MET A 1 -15.53 -5.02 -6.72
C MET A 1 -17.04 -4.78 -6.66
N GLU A 2 -17.64 -5.07 -5.50
CA GLU A 2 -19.07 -4.82 -5.22
C GLU A 2 -19.17 -3.65 -4.22
N LEU A 3 -18.33 -3.67 -3.18
CA LEU A 3 -18.17 -2.58 -2.20
C LEU A 3 -17.86 -1.19 -2.77
N ALA A 4 -17.18 -1.09 -3.93
CA ALA A 4 -16.85 0.20 -4.54
C ALA A 4 -18.05 0.85 -5.26
N PHE A 5 -18.99 0.03 -5.73
CA PHE A 5 -20.21 0.48 -6.41
C PHE A 5 -21.38 0.67 -5.43
N GLU A 6 -21.40 -0.07 -4.31
CA GLU A 6 -22.47 0.01 -3.32
C GLU A 6 -22.29 1.15 -2.30
N ASP A 7 -21.05 1.44 -1.87
CA ASP A 7 -20.79 2.50 -0.87
C ASP A 7 -19.37 3.10 -1.04
N PRO A 8 -19.21 4.12 -1.91
CA PRO A 8 -17.94 4.80 -2.14
C PRO A 8 -17.32 5.41 -0.87
N GLU A 9 -18.15 5.83 0.08
CA GLU A 9 -17.71 6.40 1.36
C GLU A 9 -17.12 5.32 2.27
N ARG A 10 -17.71 4.13 2.31
CA ARG A 10 -17.13 2.98 3.02
C ARG A 10 -15.84 2.51 2.36
N PHE A 11 -15.77 2.51 1.02
CA PHE A 11 -14.53 2.21 0.31
C PHE A 11 -13.40 3.17 0.70
N ARG A 12 -13.69 4.47 0.70
CA ARG A 12 -12.74 5.52 1.11
C ARG A 12 -12.36 5.39 2.59
N ARG A 13 -13.30 5.09 3.48
CA ARG A 13 -13.00 4.87 4.91
C ARG A 13 -12.11 3.64 5.14
N CYS A 14 -12.39 2.53 4.46
CA CYS A 14 -11.66 1.28 4.66
C CYS A 14 -10.27 1.26 4.01
N LEU A 15 -10.10 1.96 2.88
CA LEU A 15 -8.84 1.92 2.11
C LEU A 15 -8.06 3.24 2.15
N ARG A 16 -8.65 4.30 2.72
CA ARG A 16 -8.11 5.69 2.70
C ARG A 16 -7.74 6.17 1.29
N MET A 17 -8.39 5.62 0.27
CA MET A 17 -8.09 5.85 -1.15
C MET A 17 -9.39 5.99 -1.94
N ASN A 18 -9.38 6.84 -2.97
CA ASN A 18 -10.52 6.92 -3.90
C ASN A 18 -10.46 5.78 -4.94
N VAL A 19 -11.58 5.52 -5.61
CA VAL A 19 -11.71 4.40 -6.56
C VAL A 19 -10.76 4.55 -7.75
N ILE A 20 -10.60 5.77 -8.29
CA ILE A 20 -9.75 6.05 -9.46
C ILE A 20 -8.29 5.73 -9.17
N LEU A 21 -7.77 6.16 -8.01
CA LEU A 21 -6.41 5.86 -7.57
C LEU A 21 -6.23 4.36 -7.33
N PHE A 22 -7.24 3.71 -6.77
CA PHE A 22 -7.21 2.26 -6.56
C PHE A 22 -7.12 1.51 -7.89
N GLU A 23 -7.94 1.86 -8.89
CA GLU A 23 -7.90 1.24 -10.22
C GLU A 23 -6.58 1.48 -10.93
N ASN A 24 -6.04 2.69 -10.84
CA ASN A 24 -4.72 3.02 -11.37
C ASN A 24 -3.62 2.18 -10.72
N LEU A 25 -3.63 2.07 -9.39
CA LEU A 25 -2.68 1.24 -8.66
C LEU A 25 -2.85 -0.24 -9.02
N LEU A 26 -4.09 -0.73 -9.06
CA LEU A 26 -4.43 -2.10 -9.43
C LEU A 26 -3.87 -2.46 -10.80
N ARG A 27 -4.02 -1.57 -11.79
CA ARG A 27 -3.46 -1.77 -13.13
C ARG A 27 -1.93 -1.89 -13.10
N LYS A 28 -1.24 -1.05 -12.32
CA LYS A 28 0.23 -1.10 -12.16
C LYS A 28 0.69 -2.40 -11.48
N VAL A 29 0.03 -2.83 -10.40
CA VAL A 29 0.48 -3.99 -9.60
C VAL A 29 0.02 -5.34 -10.14
N THR A 30 -1.08 -5.39 -10.91
CA THR A 30 -1.69 -6.65 -11.40
C THR A 30 -0.67 -7.60 -12.07
N PRO A 31 0.23 -7.14 -12.96
CA PRO A 31 1.23 -8.01 -13.58
C PRO A 31 2.15 -8.73 -12.57
N LEU A 32 2.35 -8.15 -11.38
CA LEU A 32 3.28 -8.65 -10.36
C LEU A 32 2.60 -9.57 -9.35
N ILE A 33 1.30 -9.37 -9.10
CA ILE A 33 0.54 -10.07 -8.04
C ILE A 33 -0.44 -11.11 -8.57
N LYS A 34 -0.64 -11.20 -9.89
CA LYS A 34 -1.52 -12.18 -10.51
C LYS A 34 -0.93 -13.58 -10.36
N LYS A 35 -1.71 -14.47 -9.74
CA LYS A 35 -1.39 -15.91 -9.65
C LYS A 35 -2.18 -16.66 -10.73
N GLN A 36 -1.69 -17.85 -11.07
CA GLN A 36 -2.34 -18.73 -12.02
C GLN A 36 -3.41 -19.57 -11.30
N ASP A 37 -4.52 -19.79 -11.99
CA ASP A 37 -5.53 -20.74 -11.53
C ASP A 37 -5.01 -22.16 -11.68
N THR A 38 -5.35 -23.01 -10.72
CA THR A 38 -5.02 -24.43 -10.75
C THR A 38 -6.31 -25.24 -10.89
N VAL A 39 -6.22 -26.46 -11.41
CA VAL A 39 -7.37 -27.37 -11.54
C VAL A 39 -8.10 -27.59 -10.20
N LEU A 40 -7.36 -27.55 -9.09
CA LEU A 40 -7.87 -27.81 -7.75
C LEU A 40 -8.39 -26.55 -7.03
N ARG A 41 -7.95 -25.35 -7.43
CA ARG A 41 -8.27 -24.11 -6.73
C ARG A 41 -8.11 -22.89 -7.65
N GLN A 42 -9.15 -22.06 -7.69
CA GLN A 42 -9.09 -20.72 -8.26
C GLN A 42 -8.18 -19.82 -7.41
N SER A 43 -7.31 -19.08 -8.09
CA SER A 43 -6.43 -18.13 -7.45
C SER A 43 -7.21 -16.93 -6.92
N ILE A 44 -6.73 -16.34 -5.82
CA ILE A 44 -7.33 -15.12 -5.27
C ILE A 44 -7.06 -13.98 -6.27
N PRO A 45 -8.09 -13.29 -6.78
CA PRO A 45 -7.92 -12.27 -7.81
C PRO A 45 -6.99 -11.11 -7.36
N PRO A 46 -6.22 -10.50 -8.29
CA PRO A 46 -5.37 -9.35 -7.99
C PRO A 46 -6.08 -8.20 -7.25
N CYS A 47 -7.33 -7.92 -7.64
CA CYS A 47 -8.14 -6.89 -7.00
C CYS A 47 -8.36 -7.19 -5.51
N GLU A 48 -8.69 -8.45 -5.17
CA GLU A 48 -8.97 -8.84 -3.79
C GLU A 48 -7.69 -8.86 -2.96
N ARG A 49 -6.58 -9.35 -3.53
CA ARG A 49 -5.24 -9.28 -2.92
C ARG A 49 -4.89 -7.84 -2.55
N LEU A 50 -5.07 -6.91 -3.50
CA LEU A 50 -4.77 -5.50 -3.28
C LEU A 50 -5.71 -4.86 -2.24
N SER A 51 -7.02 -5.09 -2.33
CA SER A 51 -7.99 -4.56 -1.36
C SER A 51 -7.70 -5.04 0.06
N LEU A 52 -7.32 -6.31 0.22
CA LEU A 52 -6.97 -6.89 1.52
C LEU A 52 -5.74 -6.19 2.12
N THR A 53 -4.67 -6.05 1.33
CA THR A 53 -3.44 -5.40 1.79
C THR A 53 -3.67 -3.93 2.12
N LEU A 54 -4.37 -3.19 1.26
CA LEU A 54 -4.66 -1.77 1.52
C LEU A 54 -5.53 -1.57 2.75
N ARG A 55 -6.52 -2.45 2.99
CA ARG A 55 -7.31 -2.39 4.23
C ARG A 55 -6.40 -2.60 5.44
N HIS A 56 -5.55 -3.62 5.43
CA HIS A 56 -4.58 -3.87 6.51
C HIS A 56 -3.71 -2.65 6.82
N LEU A 57 -3.16 -2.00 5.78
CA LEU A 57 -2.30 -0.82 5.93
C LEU A 57 -3.08 0.41 6.40
N ALA A 58 -4.32 0.59 5.97
CA ALA A 58 -5.13 1.77 6.26
C ALA A 58 -5.77 1.74 7.66
N THR A 59 -6.17 0.56 8.14
CA THR A 59 -6.89 0.39 9.42
C THR A 59 -6.01 -0.15 10.53
N GLY A 60 -4.87 -0.79 10.22
CA GLY A 60 -4.06 -1.50 11.21
C GLY A 60 -4.73 -2.77 11.75
N GLU A 61 -5.76 -3.28 11.07
CA GLU A 61 -6.48 -4.47 11.51
C GLU A 61 -5.56 -5.70 11.61
N SER A 62 -5.80 -6.52 12.64
CA SER A 62 -5.07 -7.77 12.81
C SER A 62 -5.37 -8.76 11.67
N GLN A 63 -4.42 -9.64 11.38
CA GLN A 63 -4.60 -10.69 10.38
C GLN A 63 -5.74 -11.66 10.74
N GLU A 64 -6.10 -11.78 12.02
CA GLU A 64 -7.25 -12.57 12.47
C GLU A 64 -8.58 -11.92 12.05
N SER A 65 -8.72 -10.59 12.20
CA SER A 65 -9.91 -9.85 11.69
C SER A 65 -10.05 -10.03 10.17
N LEU A 66 -8.93 -9.91 9.45
CA LEU A 66 -8.89 -10.07 8.00
C LEU A 66 -9.22 -11.50 7.56
N ARG A 67 -8.77 -12.51 8.32
CA ARG A 67 -9.12 -13.92 8.09
C ARG A 67 -10.63 -14.13 8.12
N LEU A 68 -11.30 -13.59 9.12
CA LEU A 68 -12.76 -13.71 9.25
C LEU A 68 -13.48 -12.95 8.13
N SER A 69 -13.00 -11.75 7.80
CA SER A 69 -13.62 -10.88 6.78
C SER A 69 -13.49 -11.41 5.35
N PHE A 70 -12.32 -11.92 4.98
CA PHE A 70 -12.03 -12.39 3.63
C PHE A 70 -12.13 -13.92 3.48
N ARG A 71 -12.28 -14.66 4.58
CA ARG A 71 -12.28 -16.15 4.60
C ARG A 71 -11.02 -16.76 3.98
N ILE A 72 -9.88 -16.07 4.13
CA ILE A 72 -8.56 -16.51 3.66
C ILE A 72 -7.71 -16.89 4.86
N GLY A 73 -7.03 -18.05 4.83
CA GLY A 73 -6.16 -18.50 5.92
C GLY A 73 -5.03 -17.51 6.23
N GLN A 74 -4.65 -17.39 7.51
CA GLN A 74 -3.67 -16.39 7.97
C GLN A 74 -2.33 -16.47 7.23
N SER A 75 -1.81 -17.68 6.96
CA SER A 75 -0.56 -17.87 6.22
C SER A 75 -0.63 -17.28 4.81
N THR A 76 -1.78 -17.44 4.16
CA THR A 76 -2.04 -16.88 2.82
C THR A 76 -2.19 -15.36 2.89
N ILE A 77 -2.86 -14.83 3.92
CA ILE A 77 -2.96 -13.38 4.18
C ILE A 77 -1.58 -12.76 4.34
N SER A 78 -0.74 -13.33 5.21
CA SER A 78 0.62 -12.84 5.46
C SER A 78 1.46 -12.86 4.17
N GLY A 79 1.35 -13.91 3.35
CA GLY A 79 1.99 -13.98 2.04
C GLY A 79 1.48 -12.91 1.07
N ILE A 80 0.15 -12.72 0.99
CA ILE A 80 -0.46 -11.68 0.15
C ILE A 80 0.04 -10.29 0.54
N ILE A 81 0.02 -9.95 1.84
CA ILE A 81 0.46 -8.64 2.33
C ILE A 81 1.91 -8.38 1.91
N LYS A 82 2.82 -9.34 2.11
CA LYS A 82 4.23 -9.20 1.73
C LYS A 82 4.41 -9.01 0.23
N GLU A 83 3.79 -9.86 -0.59
CA GLU A 83 3.90 -9.79 -2.05
C GLU A 83 3.33 -8.48 -2.61
N VAL A 84 2.16 -8.06 -2.13
CA VAL A 84 1.49 -6.84 -2.59
C VAL A 84 2.27 -5.60 -2.14
N CYS A 85 2.78 -5.55 -0.90
CA CYS A 85 3.62 -4.43 -0.45
C CYS A 85 4.88 -4.29 -1.32
N ALA A 86 5.55 -5.41 -1.62
CA ALA A 86 6.72 -5.40 -2.52
C ALA A 86 6.35 -4.90 -3.93
N ALA A 87 5.21 -5.33 -4.47
CA ALA A 87 4.72 -4.87 -5.76
C ALA A 87 4.39 -3.36 -5.75
N ILE A 88 3.76 -2.85 -4.69
CA ILE A 88 3.45 -1.41 -4.54
C ILE A 88 4.73 -0.59 -4.51
N ILE A 89 5.72 -0.99 -3.70
CA ILE A 89 7.03 -0.31 -3.65
C ILE A 89 7.65 -0.32 -5.05
N HIS A 90 7.68 -1.48 -5.73
CA HIS A 90 8.29 -1.59 -7.04
C HIS A 90 7.71 -0.63 -8.08
N VAL A 91 6.38 -0.46 -8.12
CA VAL A 91 5.71 0.37 -9.15
C VAL A 91 5.59 1.85 -8.79
N LEU A 92 5.82 2.22 -7.53
CA LEU A 92 5.69 3.61 -7.05
C LEU A 92 7.02 4.26 -6.66
N GLN A 93 8.08 3.48 -6.39
CA GLN A 93 9.36 4.01 -5.90
C GLN A 93 9.95 5.09 -6.80
N GLU A 94 9.89 4.94 -8.12
CA GLU A 94 10.50 5.91 -9.05
C GLU A 94 9.74 7.24 -9.06
N GLU A 95 8.42 7.20 -8.90
CA GLU A 95 7.55 8.38 -8.96
C GLU A 95 7.49 9.12 -7.61
N TYR A 96 7.55 8.39 -6.49
CA TYR A 96 7.29 8.94 -5.16
C TYR A 96 8.46 8.88 -4.19
N LEU A 97 9.47 8.04 -4.42
CA LEU A 97 10.63 7.86 -3.53
C LEU A 97 11.90 8.39 -4.21
N ARG A 98 11.95 9.69 -4.51
CA ARG A 98 13.18 10.34 -4.97
C ARG A 98 14.10 10.62 -3.78
N MET A 99 15.14 9.82 -3.64
CA MET A 99 16.21 10.07 -2.69
C MET A 99 17.19 11.11 -3.26
N PRO A 100 17.66 12.07 -2.44
CA PRO A 100 18.75 12.95 -2.83
C PRO A 100 20.00 12.13 -3.21
N SER A 101 20.61 12.51 -4.32
CA SER A 101 21.69 11.76 -4.98
C SER A 101 23.07 12.34 -4.70
N CYS A 102 23.16 13.55 -4.16
CA CYS A 102 24.41 14.22 -3.82
C CYS A 102 24.29 15.06 -2.54
N GLU A 103 25.44 15.43 -1.97
CA GLU A 103 25.53 16.20 -0.72
C GLU A 103 24.76 17.53 -0.79
N ASP A 104 24.79 18.22 -1.93
CA ASP A 104 24.11 19.50 -2.08
C ASP A 104 22.58 19.35 -2.06
N GLU A 105 22.03 18.29 -2.66
CA GLU A 105 20.60 17.98 -2.55
C GLU A 105 20.23 17.65 -1.10
N TRP A 106 21.09 16.94 -0.35
CA TRP A 106 20.87 16.69 1.09
C TRP A 106 20.89 17.96 1.93
N LYS A 107 21.79 18.91 1.64
CA LYS A 107 21.83 20.23 2.31
C LYS A 107 20.55 21.00 2.09
N VAL A 108 19.99 20.97 0.88
CA VAL A 108 18.70 21.61 0.57
C VAL A 108 17.59 21.02 1.43
N VAL A 109 17.50 19.69 1.54
CA VAL A 109 16.52 19.03 2.41
C VAL A 109 16.71 19.45 3.88
N ALA A 110 17.94 19.47 4.37
CA ALA A 110 18.25 19.85 5.74
C ALA A 110 17.88 21.33 6.04
N MET A 111 18.13 22.23 5.10
CA MET A 111 17.73 23.63 5.20
C MET A 111 16.21 23.79 5.19
N ASP A 112 15.50 23.06 4.33
CA ASP A 112 14.04 23.06 4.30
C ASP A 112 13.46 22.58 5.64
N PHE A 113 14.04 21.55 6.24
CA PHE A 113 13.66 21.09 7.58
C PHE A 113 13.97 22.13 8.67
N GLY A 114 15.12 22.80 8.56
CA GLY A 114 15.51 23.93 9.38
C GLY A 114 14.50 25.08 9.33
N HIS A 115 14.11 25.52 8.14
CA HIS A 115 13.20 26.65 7.98
C HIS A 115 11.76 26.35 8.40
N ARG A 116 11.28 25.13 8.14
CA ARG A 116 9.89 24.74 8.44
C ARG A 116 9.69 24.32 9.89
N TRP A 117 10.67 23.66 10.48
CA TRP A 117 10.54 23.01 11.80
C TRP A 117 11.68 23.31 12.78
N ASN A 118 12.63 24.18 12.43
CA ASN A 118 13.83 24.50 13.23
C ASN A 118 14.78 23.32 13.46
N PHE A 119 14.83 22.36 12.53
CA PHE A 119 15.71 21.19 12.57
C PHE A 119 16.71 21.17 11.40
N TYR A 120 17.76 21.99 11.48
CA TYR A 120 18.75 22.17 10.40
C TYR A 120 19.65 20.96 10.10
N ASN A 121 19.64 19.95 10.98
CA ASN A 121 20.40 18.70 10.79
C ASN A 121 19.48 17.50 10.51
N CYS A 122 18.22 17.75 10.17
CA CYS A 122 17.23 16.72 9.90
C CYS A 122 16.99 16.62 8.39
N ILE A 123 17.10 15.42 7.84
CA ILE A 123 16.96 15.16 6.39
C ILE A 123 15.68 14.38 6.05
N GLY A 124 14.81 14.19 7.04
CA GLY A 124 13.61 13.39 6.90
C GLY A 124 12.97 13.11 8.25
N ALA A 125 11.65 12.92 8.23
CA ALA A 125 10.92 12.42 9.37
C ALA A 125 10.14 11.19 8.91
N MET A 126 10.32 10.07 9.60
CA MET A 126 9.43 8.93 9.48
C MET A 126 8.32 9.11 10.51
N ASP A 127 7.11 9.42 10.05
CA ASP A 127 5.96 9.39 10.93
C ASP A 127 5.64 7.94 11.26
N ALA A 128 5.92 7.55 12.50
CA ALA A 128 5.50 6.29 13.07
C ALA A 128 4.68 6.61 14.33
N LYS A 129 3.35 6.58 14.19
CA LYS A 129 2.45 6.47 15.33
C LYS A 129 1.62 5.20 15.24
N HIS A 130 1.76 4.38 16.28
CA HIS A 130 0.68 3.55 16.82
C HIS A 130 0.11 4.25 18.04
#